data_AF-A0AAD0FPA6-F1
#
_entry.id   AF-A0AAD0FPA6-F1
#
_cell.length_a   1.000
_cell.length_b   1.000
_cell.length_c   1.000
_cell.angle_alpha   90.00
_cell.angle_beta   90.00
_cell.angle_gamma   90.00
#
_symmetry.space_group_name_H-M   'P 1'
#
loop_
_entity.id
_entity.type
_entity.pdbx_description
1 polymer ?
#
loop_
_entity_poly.entity_id
_entity_poly.type
_entity_poly.pdbx_seq_one_letter_code
_entity_poly.pdbx_strand_id
1 'polypeptide(L)'
;MSQTLQASTLPSRMLILGMGWSGCVLAQHLRALGVHVAGTVRDPASAPRDGLRRHALRADATPSPTLLDEIAQAEAVLCSVPPDAEGDPALRLLLPALQASPALRWVGYLSSTSVYADRAGGWVDERSAADATEAAGVRRLRAEAQWRALAEERGIASALFRLPGLYGPGRNALLQLAQGRARHVVRPGLVFNRLHVDDLATVVIASMQRPCVDGLYLPADDEPAPPKEVLAFAAQLGGFAMPPAVAWDDPALSQTLRRFYESNKRIDSRGTREALGWQPRFPSYREGLRDLLR
;
A
#
# COMPACT_ATOMS: atom_id res chain seq x y z
N MET A 1 -4.64 11.72 -21.04
CA MET A 1 -4.78 10.45 -21.79
C MET A 1 -3.48 9.70 -21.58
N SER A 2 -3.46 8.74 -20.66
CA SER A 2 -2.22 8.01 -20.34
C SER A 2 -1.87 7.05 -21.46
N GLN A 3 -0.66 7.17 -22.01
CA GLN A 3 -0.15 6.28 -23.05
C GLN A 3 0.24 4.95 -22.39
N THR A 4 -0.48 3.89 -22.73
CA THR A 4 -0.17 2.52 -22.31
C THR A 4 1.02 2.03 -23.15
N LEU A 5 2.12 1.65 -22.51
CA LEU A 5 3.24 0.98 -23.17
C LEU A 5 2.82 -0.47 -23.49
N GLN A 6 3.39 -1.09 -24.53
CA GLN A 6 3.04 -2.46 -24.93
C GLN A 6 3.09 -3.42 -23.74
N ALA A 7 2.10 -4.33 -23.63
CA ALA A 7 2.04 -5.32 -22.57
C ALA A 7 3.36 -6.10 -22.51
N SER A 8 4.08 -5.99 -21.40
CA SER A 8 5.44 -6.53 -21.27
C SER A 8 5.48 -7.73 -20.35
N THR A 9 6.48 -8.58 -20.55
CA THR A 9 6.88 -9.57 -19.54
C THR A 9 7.21 -8.88 -18.22
N LEU A 10 6.94 -9.55 -17.10
CA LEU A 10 7.31 -9.05 -15.78
C LEU A 10 8.81 -8.75 -15.69
N PRO A 11 9.24 -7.84 -14.79
CA PRO A 11 10.64 -7.69 -14.47
C PRO A 11 11.26 -9.02 -14.02
N SER A 12 12.44 -9.33 -14.51
CA SER A 12 13.31 -10.39 -13.99
C SER A 12 13.85 -10.04 -12.60
N ARG A 13 14.10 -8.76 -12.31
CA ARG A 13 14.61 -8.29 -11.01
C ARG A 13 13.80 -7.12 -10.46
N MET A 14 13.35 -7.25 -9.21
CA MET A 14 12.63 -6.22 -8.49
C MET A 14 13.25 -5.91 -7.13
N LEU A 15 13.36 -4.62 -6.81
CA LEU A 15 13.79 -4.13 -5.50
C LEU A 15 12.60 -3.47 -4.78
N ILE A 16 12.31 -3.92 -3.55
CA ILE A 16 11.28 -3.32 -2.69
C ILE A 16 11.94 -2.48 -1.59
N LEU A 17 11.80 -1.17 -1.65
CA LEU A 17 12.26 -0.25 -0.61
C LEU A 17 11.26 -0.25 0.56
N GLY A 18 11.71 -0.66 1.74
CA GLY A 18 10.84 -0.83 2.91
C GLY A 18 10.02 -2.11 2.87
N MET A 19 10.67 -3.26 2.69
CA MET A 19 10.08 -4.60 2.63
C MET A 19 9.53 -5.05 4.01
N GLY A 20 8.46 -4.39 4.45
CA GLY A 20 7.63 -4.79 5.57
C GLY A 20 6.57 -5.79 5.16
N TRP A 21 5.47 -5.87 5.92
CA TRP A 21 4.41 -6.87 5.73
C TRP A 21 3.86 -6.95 4.30
N SER A 22 3.41 -5.83 3.71
CA SER A 22 2.90 -5.83 2.32
C SER A 22 3.99 -6.12 1.29
N GLY A 23 5.20 -5.63 1.52
CA GLY A 23 6.35 -5.90 0.65
C GLY A 23 6.75 -7.37 0.64
N CYS A 24 6.68 -8.06 1.78
CA CYS A 24 6.93 -9.49 1.88
C CYS A 24 5.88 -10.31 1.12
N VAL A 25 4.60 -9.95 1.24
CA VAL A 25 3.52 -10.63 0.47
C VAL A 25 3.77 -10.45 -1.03
N LEU A 26 4.00 -9.22 -1.48
CA LEU A 26 4.32 -8.96 -2.90
C LEU A 26 5.56 -9.76 -3.35
N ALA A 27 6.62 -9.79 -2.54
CA ALA A 27 7.84 -10.53 -2.86
C ALA A 27 7.59 -12.04 -3.04
N GLN A 28 6.70 -12.63 -2.23
CA GLN A 28 6.34 -14.04 -2.35
C GLN A 28 5.58 -14.31 -3.66
N HIS A 29 4.60 -13.47 -4.01
CA HIS A 29 3.87 -13.58 -5.28
C HIS A 29 4.81 -13.47 -6.48
N LEU A 30 5.73 -12.49 -6.46
CA LEU A 30 6.72 -12.30 -7.52
C LEU A 30 7.70 -13.47 -7.65
N ARG A 31 8.19 -14.01 -6.52
CA ARG A 31 9.06 -15.20 -6.55
C ARG A 31 8.36 -16.42 -7.12
N ALA A 32 7.07 -16.61 -6.82
CA ALA A 32 6.27 -17.68 -7.42
C ALA A 32 6.15 -17.53 -8.95
N LEU A 33 6.29 -16.31 -9.47
CA LEU A 33 6.33 -16.00 -10.90
C LEU A 33 7.77 -15.98 -11.48
N GLY A 34 8.77 -16.43 -10.72
CA GLY A 34 10.16 -16.52 -11.18
C GLY A 34 10.96 -15.22 -11.12
N VAL A 35 10.41 -14.16 -10.51
CA VAL A 35 11.11 -12.87 -10.37
C VAL A 35 12.12 -12.93 -9.22
N HIS A 36 13.33 -12.44 -9.46
CA HIS A 36 14.31 -12.22 -8.40
C HIS A 36 13.94 -10.98 -7.59
N VAL A 37 13.64 -11.16 -6.30
CA VAL A 37 13.24 -10.07 -5.41
C VAL A 37 14.26 -9.85 -4.30
N ALA A 38 14.71 -8.61 -4.17
CA ALA A 38 15.44 -8.11 -3.01
C ALA A 38 14.65 -6.95 -2.38
N GLY A 39 15.00 -6.56 -1.16
CA GLY A 39 14.40 -5.38 -0.55
C GLY A 39 15.26 -4.75 0.51
N THR A 40 14.75 -3.67 1.08
CA THR A 40 15.40 -2.97 2.19
C THR A 40 14.60 -3.04 3.47
N VAL A 41 15.30 -3.13 4.60
CA VAL A 41 14.76 -2.99 5.95
C VAL A 41 15.72 -2.15 6.77
N ARG A 42 15.28 -1.68 7.95
CA ARG A 42 16.17 -0.92 8.84
C ARG A 42 17.32 -1.77 9.38
N ASP A 43 17.03 -3.01 9.75
CA ASP A 43 17.99 -3.97 10.27
C ASP A 43 17.70 -5.38 9.72
N PRO A 44 18.52 -5.90 8.80
CA PRO A 44 18.38 -7.25 8.25
C PRO A 44 18.43 -8.36 9.31
N ALA A 45 19.15 -8.16 10.43
CA ALA A 45 19.25 -9.16 11.49
C ALA A 45 17.92 -9.38 12.23
N SER A 46 17.06 -8.35 12.26
CA SER A 46 15.73 -8.40 12.85
C SER A 46 14.63 -8.94 11.91
N ALA A 47 14.96 -9.19 10.65
CA ALA A 47 13.99 -9.61 9.64
C ALA A 47 13.63 -11.09 9.75
N PRO A 48 12.42 -11.50 9.30
CA PRO A 48 12.04 -12.91 9.22
C PRO A 48 13.01 -13.73 8.37
N ARG A 49 13.28 -14.98 8.80
CA ARG A 49 14.09 -15.94 8.03
C ARG A 49 13.25 -16.66 6.97
N ASP A 50 12.76 -15.90 5.99
CA ASP A 50 11.89 -16.37 4.90
C ASP A 50 12.63 -16.53 3.55
N GLY A 51 13.96 -16.43 3.57
CA GLY A 51 14.81 -16.55 2.39
C GLY A 51 14.76 -15.34 1.44
N LEU A 52 14.08 -14.24 1.81
CA LEU A 52 14.13 -13.00 1.03
C LEU A 52 15.42 -12.23 1.34
N ARG A 53 16.14 -11.82 0.28
CA ARG A 53 17.34 -10.99 0.39
C ARG A 53 16.98 -9.59 0.86
N ARG A 54 17.60 -9.13 1.94
CA ARG A 54 17.34 -7.82 2.54
C ARG A 54 18.62 -7.04 2.81
N HIS A 55 18.62 -5.78 2.41
CA HIS A 55 19.69 -4.82 2.63
C HIS A 55 19.30 -3.82 3.72
N ALA A 56 20.28 -3.35 4.49
CA ALA A 56 20.05 -2.27 5.44
C ALA A 56 19.82 -0.96 4.70
N LEU A 57 18.78 -0.22 5.08
CA LEU A 57 18.55 1.16 4.66
C LEU A 57 18.02 1.96 5.85
N ARG A 58 18.75 3.00 6.23
CA ARG A 58 18.39 3.92 7.31
C ARG A 58 18.62 5.34 6.83
N ALA A 59 17.78 6.27 7.28
CA ALA A 59 17.82 7.67 6.88
C ALA A 59 19.18 8.35 7.16
N ASP A 60 19.93 7.83 8.13
CA ASP A 60 21.19 8.34 8.67
C ASP A 60 22.44 7.57 8.19
N ALA A 61 22.29 6.63 7.26
CA ALA A 61 23.37 5.74 6.85
C ALA A 61 23.65 5.79 5.34
N THR A 62 24.93 5.67 4.98
CA THR A 62 25.35 5.49 3.59
C THR A 62 24.85 4.13 3.06
N PRO A 63 24.19 4.09 1.89
CA PRO A 63 23.82 2.83 1.25
C PRO A 63 25.03 1.92 1.03
N SER A 64 24.91 0.64 1.38
CA SER A 64 26.00 -0.32 1.18
C SER A 64 26.28 -0.54 -0.32
N PRO A 65 27.53 -0.87 -0.72
CA PRO A 65 27.85 -1.21 -2.11
C PRO A 65 26.93 -2.29 -2.70
N THR A 66 26.62 -3.33 -1.92
CA THR A 66 25.72 -4.41 -2.36
C THR A 66 24.29 -3.95 -2.64
N LEU A 67 23.81 -2.88 -1.98
CA LEU A 67 22.50 -2.30 -2.28
C LEU A 67 22.56 -1.46 -3.56
N LEU A 68 23.67 -0.75 -3.79
CA LEU A 68 23.89 0.00 -5.02
C LEU A 68 23.96 -0.93 -6.22
N ASP A 69 24.63 -2.09 -6.09
CA ASP A 69 24.67 -3.13 -7.11
C ASP A 69 23.28 -3.70 -7.40
N GLU A 70 22.47 -3.94 -6.36
CA GLU A 70 21.07 -4.35 -6.54
C GLU A 70 20.26 -3.28 -7.28
N ILE A 71 20.44 -2.00 -6.99
CA ILE A 71 19.74 -0.90 -7.69
C ILE A 71 20.16 -0.82 -9.17
N ALA A 72 21.45 -1.02 -9.47
CA ALA A 72 21.95 -0.98 -10.84
C ALA A 72 21.37 -2.10 -11.72
N GLN A 73 21.02 -3.25 -11.12
CA GLN A 73 20.43 -4.40 -11.81
C GLN A 73 18.90 -4.47 -11.66
N ALA A 74 18.33 -3.74 -10.71
CA ALA A 74 16.90 -3.73 -10.46
C ALA A 74 16.20 -3.07 -11.63
N GLU A 75 15.33 -3.85 -12.25
CA GLU A 75 14.64 -3.36 -13.42
C GLU A 75 13.30 -2.70 -13.04
N ALA A 76 12.76 -3.06 -11.87
CA ALA A 76 11.62 -2.42 -11.21
C ALA A 76 11.94 -2.09 -9.75
N VAL A 77 11.52 -0.92 -9.28
CA VAL A 77 11.64 -0.50 -7.87
C VAL A 77 10.26 -0.13 -7.33
N LEU A 78 9.84 -0.72 -6.21
CA LEU A 78 8.65 -0.28 -5.47
C LEU A 78 9.05 0.25 -4.10
N CYS A 79 8.53 1.42 -3.73
CA CYS A 79 8.71 1.95 -2.39
C CYS A 79 7.43 1.87 -1.55
N SER A 80 7.58 1.34 -0.34
CA SER A 80 6.57 1.35 0.72
C SER A 80 7.04 2.03 2.00
N VAL A 81 8.13 2.80 1.93
CA VAL A 81 8.65 3.57 3.06
C VAL A 81 7.69 4.73 3.36
N PRO A 82 7.25 4.91 4.62
CA PRO A 82 6.45 6.07 5.00
C PRO A 82 7.25 7.38 4.81
N PRO A 83 6.62 8.44 4.27
CA PRO A 83 7.29 9.71 4.08
C PRO A 83 7.44 10.47 5.39
N ASP A 84 8.48 11.30 5.47
CA ASP A 84 8.67 12.30 6.50
C ASP A 84 8.24 13.70 5.99
N ALA A 85 8.58 14.76 6.73
CA ALA A 85 8.25 16.13 6.34
C ALA A 85 8.80 16.49 4.95
N GLU A 86 9.97 15.95 4.59
CA GLU A 86 10.71 16.24 3.36
C GLU A 86 10.40 15.22 2.23
N GLY A 87 9.32 14.46 2.37
CA GLY A 87 8.88 13.47 1.38
C GLY A 87 9.43 12.08 1.67
N ASP A 88 9.88 11.37 0.64
CA ASP A 88 10.34 9.98 0.77
C ASP A 88 11.83 9.90 1.19
N PRO A 89 12.14 9.41 2.40
CA PRO A 89 13.53 9.35 2.87
C PRO A 89 14.38 8.31 2.13
N ALA A 90 13.78 7.24 1.60
CA ALA A 90 14.53 6.23 0.84
C ALA A 90 14.91 6.77 -0.54
N LEU A 91 13.98 7.48 -1.20
CA LEU A 91 14.24 8.15 -2.46
C LEU A 91 15.34 9.20 -2.29
N ARG A 92 15.27 10.08 -1.28
CA ARG A 92 16.33 11.08 -1.06
C ARG A 92 17.73 10.48 -0.94
N LEU A 93 17.86 9.33 -0.27
CA LEU A 93 19.15 8.65 -0.11
C LEU A 93 19.63 7.94 -1.37
N LEU A 94 18.71 7.39 -2.15
CA LEU A 94 19.03 6.51 -3.27
C LEU A 94 18.88 7.19 -4.63
N LEU A 95 18.46 8.46 -4.67
CA LEU A 95 18.18 9.20 -5.90
C LEU A 95 19.33 9.14 -6.90
N PRO A 96 20.61 9.39 -6.54
CA PRO A 96 21.70 9.31 -7.51
C PRO A 96 21.86 7.91 -8.13
N ALA A 97 21.69 6.85 -7.32
CA ALA A 97 21.80 5.48 -7.79
C ALA A 97 20.62 5.07 -8.68
N LEU A 98 19.41 5.51 -8.33
CA LEU A 98 18.19 5.30 -9.12
C LEU A 98 18.27 6.05 -10.45
N GLN A 99 18.77 7.29 -10.46
CA GLN A 99 18.99 8.09 -11.68
C GLN A 99 20.03 7.45 -12.59
N ALA A 100 21.10 6.87 -12.03
CA ALA A 100 22.17 6.24 -12.81
C ALA A 100 21.92 4.77 -13.19
N SER A 101 20.87 4.12 -12.66
CA SER A 101 20.64 2.67 -12.87
C SER A 101 20.39 2.34 -14.36
N PRO A 102 21.21 1.51 -15.04
CA PRO A 102 20.99 1.23 -16.47
C PRO A 102 19.78 0.32 -16.72
N ALA A 103 19.37 -0.48 -15.74
CA ALA A 103 18.33 -1.50 -15.91
C ALA A 103 16.91 -0.98 -15.57
N LEU A 104 16.80 0.07 -14.76
CA LEU A 104 15.52 0.52 -14.21
C LEU A 104 14.57 1.06 -15.30
N ARG A 105 13.40 0.44 -15.44
CA ARG A 105 12.34 0.85 -16.39
C ARG A 105 10.94 0.96 -15.80
N TRP A 106 10.80 0.73 -14.50
CA TRP A 106 9.53 0.91 -13.79
C TRP A 106 9.78 1.33 -12.34
N VAL A 107 9.07 2.34 -11.87
CA VAL A 107 9.04 2.70 -10.45
C VAL A 107 7.62 2.75 -9.91
N GLY A 108 7.44 2.37 -8.66
CA GLY A 108 6.14 2.46 -8.01
C GLY A 108 6.23 2.97 -6.59
N TYR A 109 5.15 3.60 -6.13
CA TYR A 109 5.02 4.12 -4.78
C TYR A 109 3.69 3.69 -4.15
N LEU A 110 3.77 3.01 -3.01
CA LEU A 110 2.60 2.69 -2.19
C LEU A 110 2.21 3.93 -1.39
N SER A 111 1.25 4.66 -1.95
CA SER A 111 0.63 5.83 -1.36
C SER A 111 -0.54 5.47 -0.43
N SER A 112 -1.38 6.44 -0.10
CA SER A 112 -2.56 6.27 0.76
C SER A 112 -3.71 7.18 0.32
N THR A 113 -4.95 6.76 0.57
CA THR A 113 -6.12 7.62 0.39
C THR A 113 -6.21 8.79 1.38
N SER A 114 -5.24 8.92 2.31
CA SER A 114 -5.08 10.12 3.13
C SER A 114 -4.74 11.38 2.33
N VAL A 115 -4.43 11.26 1.03
CA VAL A 115 -4.23 12.38 0.11
C VAL A 115 -5.53 13.07 -0.33
N TYR A 116 -6.67 12.47 -0.02
CA TYR A 116 -7.99 13.06 -0.22
C TYR A 116 -8.52 13.61 1.10
N ALA A 117 -9.10 14.80 1.09
CA ALA A 117 -9.84 15.33 2.23
C ALA A 117 -11.15 14.55 2.47
N ASP A 118 -11.90 14.95 3.49
CA ASP A 118 -13.23 14.40 3.74
C ASP A 118 -14.18 14.60 2.55
N ARG A 119 -15.12 13.68 2.38
CA ARG A 119 -16.18 13.77 1.36
C ARG A 119 -17.56 13.57 1.96
N ALA A 120 -17.71 13.59 3.29
CA ALA A 120 -18.94 13.23 3.98
C ALA A 120 -19.54 11.88 3.52
N GLY A 121 -18.69 10.91 3.16
CA GLY A 121 -19.09 9.62 2.60
C GLY A 121 -19.22 9.61 1.06
N GLY A 122 -18.98 10.70 0.36
CA GLY A 122 -18.91 10.73 -1.09
C GLY A 122 -17.80 9.85 -1.68
N TRP A 123 -17.85 9.64 -3.00
CA TRP A 123 -16.90 8.82 -3.74
C TRP A 123 -15.68 9.60 -4.19
N VAL A 124 -14.52 8.93 -4.24
CA VAL A 124 -13.28 9.40 -4.88
C VAL A 124 -12.79 8.36 -5.88
N ASP A 125 -12.24 8.85 -6.99
CA ASP A 125 -11.65 8.09 -8.08
C ASP A 125 -10.26 8.69 -8.44
N GLU A 126 -9.63 8.17 -9.50
CA GLU A 126 -8.34 8.65 -10.01
C GLU A 126 -8.39 10.11 -10.50
N ARG A 127 -9.57 10.63 -10.86
CA ARG A 127 -9.78 12.00 -11.37
C ARG A 127 -10.04 13.01 -10.25
N SER A 128 -10.35 12.52 -9.06
CA SER A 128 -10.61 13.34 -7.90
C SER A 128 -9.35 14.11 -7.48
N ALA A 129 -9.52 15.39 -7.12
CA ALA A 129 -8.40 16.20 -6.63
C ALA A 129 -7.84 15.63 -5.32
N ALA A 130 -6.52 15.50 -5.25
CA ALA A 130 -5.81 15.17 -4.03
C ALA A 130 -5.56 16.45 -3.22
N ASP A 131 -6.49 16.75 -2.33
CA ASP A 131 -6.71 18.03 -1.64
C ASP A 131 -6.45 17.96 -0.13
N ALA A 132 -5.70 16.94 0.34
CA ALA A 132 -5.41 16.81 1.76
C ALA A 132 -4.58 17.99 2.29
N THR A 133 -5.05 18.57 3.40
CA THR A 133 -4.39 19.65 4.14
C THR A 133 -3.67 19.15 5.39
N GLU A 134 -4.02 17.96 5.88
CA GLU A 134 -3.38 17.36 7.04
C GLU A 134 -1.94 16.92 6.75
N ALA A 135 -1.08 17.03 7.76
CA ALA A 135 0.36 16.73 7.65
C ALA A 135 0.66 15.38 6.98
N ALA A 136 -0.07 14.30 7.32
CA ALA A 136 0.23 13.00 6.71
C ALA A 136 -0.17 12.92 5.23
N GLY A 137 -1.24 13.61 4.82
CA GLY A 137 -1.66 13.69 3.42
C GLY A 137 -0.70 14.55 2.59
N VAL A 138 -0.29 15.70 3.13
CA VAL A 138 0.68 16.61 2.48
C VAL A 138 2.04 15.92 2.28
N ARG A 139 2.56 15.23 3.31
CA ARG A 139 3.81 14.45 3.19
C ARG A 139 3.70 13.36 2.14
N ARG A 140 2.53 12.73 2.04
CA ARG A 140 2.26 11.70 1.05
C ARG A 140 2.22 12.25 -0.36
N LEU A 141 1.57 13.40 -0.57
CA LEU A 141 1.56 14.11 -1.86
C LEU A 141 2.96 14.54 -2.29
N ARG A 142 3.80 14.99 -1.36
CA ARG A 142 5.21 15.31 -1.64
C ARG A 142 5.98 14.08 -2.13
N ALA A 143 5.83 12.93 -1.48
CA ALA A 143 6.45 11.68 -1.93
C ALA A 143 5.91 11.19 -3.28
N GLU A 144 4.59 11.28 -3.52
CA GLU A 144 4.00 10.99 -4.83
C GLU A 144 4.66 11.82 -5.95
N ALA A 145 4.85 13.12 -5.72
CA ALA A 145 5.49 14.02 -6.69
C ALA A 145 6.97 13.66 -6.92
N GLN A 146 7.72 13.32 -5.87
CA GLN A 146 9.14 12.96 -6.02
C GLN A 146 9.33 11.66 -6.82
N TRP A 147 8.50 10.64 -6.57
CA TRP A 147 8.56 9.39 -7.33
C TRP A 147 8.15 9.56 -8.80
N ARG A 148 7.16 10.42 -9.08
CA ARG A 148 6.82 10.80 -10.46
C ARG A 148 7.95 11.54 -11.16
N ALA A 149 8.57 12.51 -10.49
CA ALA A 149 9.68 13.28 -11.05
C ALA A 149 10.87 12.39 -11.43
N LEU A 150 11.22 11.41 -10.59
CA LEU A 150 12.25 10.42 -10.94
C LEU A 150 11.88 9.66 -12.23
N ALA A 151 10.63 9.23 -12.37
CA ALA A 151 10.19 8.47 -13.54
C ALA A 151 10.19 9.33 -14.82
N GLU A 152 9.73 10.57 -14.71
CA GLU A 152 9.71 11.56 -15.79
C GLU A 152 11.13 11.86 -16.28
N GLU A 153 12.05 12.19 -15.37
CA GLU A 153 13.47 12.44 -15.69
C GLU A 153 14.11 11.25 -16.43
N ARG A 154 13.73 10.04 -16.02
CA ARG A 154 14.23 8.78 -16.57
C ARG A 154 13.53 8.35 -17.85
N GLY A 155 12.38 8.93 -18.19
CA GLY A 155 11.53 8.47 -19.29
C GLY A 155 11.00 7.05 -19.12
N ILE A 156 10.68 6.64 -17.89
CA ILE A 156 10.26 5.27 -17.55
C ILE A 156 8.83 5.21 -17.02
N ALA A 157 8.26 4.01 -16.97
CA ALA A 157 6.91 3.81 -16.42
C ALA A 157 6.87 4.08 -14.91
N SER A 158 5.73 4.61 -14.45
CA SER A 158 5.50 4.87 -13.03
C SER A 158 4.11 4.44 -12.57
N ALA A 159 3.99 4.07 -11.30
CA ALA A 159 2.71 3.72 -10.70
C ALA A 159 2.58 4.23 -9.26
N LEU A 160 1.59 5.07 -9.01
CA LEU A 160 1.17 5.45 -7.66
C LEU A 160 -0.06 4.64 -7.26
N PHE A 161 0.01 3.99 -6.10
CA PHE A 161 -1.11 3.23 -5.54
C PHE A 161 -1.66 3.94 -4.32
N ARG A 162 -2.81 4.62 -4.41
CA ARG A 162 -3.46 5.28 -3.28
C ARG A 162 -4.26 4.25 -2.48
N LEU A 163 -3.59 3.63 -1.50
CA LEU A 163 -4.13 2.46 -0.81
C LEU A 163 -5.15 2.81 0.29
N PRO A 164 -6.22 2.00 0.43
CA PRO A 164 -7.10 1.99 1.59
C PRO A 164 -6.49 1.23 2.78
N GLY A 165 -7.31 0.89 3.78
CA GLY A 165 -6.90 0.05 4.89
C GLY A 165 -6.59 -1.38 4.44
N LEU A 166 -5.32 -1.77 4.52
CA LEU A 166 -4.91 -3.13 4.19
C LEU A 166 -5.25 -4.12 5.32
N TYR A 167 -5.68 -5.33 4.94
CA TYR A 167 -5.90 -6.46 5.84
C TYR A 167 -5.45 -7.78 5.21
N GLY A 168 -5.25 -8.81 6.04
CA GLY A 168 -4.85 -10.14 5.60
C GLY A 168 -4.19 -10.97 6.72
N PRO A 169 -3.37 -11.98 6.38
CA PRO A 169 -2.68 -12.80 7.36
C PRO A 169 -1.82 -11.95 8.30
N GLY A 170 -1.96 -12.16 9.61
CA GLY A 170 -1.25 -11.40 10.64
C GLY A 170 -1.77 -9.98 10.91
N ARG A 171 -2.72 -9.46 10.10
CA ARG A 171 -3.33 -8.13 10.30
C ARG A 171 -4.81 -8.13 9.89
N ASN A 172 -5.70 -8.44 10.82
CA ASN A 172 -7.14 -8.51 10.55
C ASN A 172 -7.97 -8.41 11.84
N ALA A 173 -9.30 -8.30 11.69
CA ALA A 173 -10.24 -8.15 12.80
C ALA A 173 -10.36 -9.41 13.69
N LEU A 174 -10.25 -10.61 13.11
CA LEU A 174 -10.26 -11.88 13.88
C LEU A 174 -9.11 -11.91 14.89
N LEU A 175 -7.91 -11.57 14.42
CA LEU A 175 -6.72 -11.52 15.24
C LEU A 175 -6.80 -10.42 16.32
N GLN A 176 -7.36 -9.26 15.99
CA GLN A 176 -7.60 -8.19 16.95
C GLN A 176 -8.57 -8.62 18.07
N LEU A 177 -9.64 -9.36 17.74
CA LEU A 177 -10.58 -9.91 18.71
C LEU A 177 -9.91 -10.97 19.59
N ALA A 178 -9.23 -11.94 18.98
CA ALA A 178 -8.51 -13.01 19.68
C ALA A 178 -7.49 -12.46 20.71
N GLN A 179 -6.92 -11.29 20.44
CA GLN A 179 -5.90 -10.64 21.29
C GLN A 179 -6.48 -9.58 22.24
N GLY A 180 -7.81 -9.41 22.32
CA GLY A 180 -8.44 -8.38 23.17
C GLY A 180 -8.13 -6.93 22.76
N ARG A 181 -7.63 -6.73 21.53
CA ARG A 181 -7.22 -5.42 21.01
C ARG A 181 -8.27 -4.77 20.12
N ALA A 182 -9.33 -5.49 19.76
CA ALA A 182 -10.45 -4.93 19.03
C ALA A 182 -11.10 -3.76 19.79
N ARG A 183 -11.54 -2.74 19.04
CA ARG A 183 -12.28 -1.58 19.56
C ARG A 183 -13.52 -1.38 18.72
N HIS A 184 -14.69 -1.40 19.36
CA HIS A 184 -15.97 -1.16 18.70
C HIS A 184 -16.30 0.33 18.78
N VAL A 185 -15.65 1.12 17.92
CA VAL A 185 -15.86 2.57 17.86
C VAL A 185 -17.03 2.88 16.92
N VAL A 186 -17.94 3.75 17.38
CA VAL A 186 -19.18 4.09 16.68
C VAL A 186 -19.15 5.55 16.20
N ARG A 187 -19.14 5.72 14.88
CA ARG A 187 -19.46 6.99 14.20
C ARG A 187 -20.57 6.73 13.19
N PRO A 188 -21.80 7.25 13.37
CA PRO A 188 -22.88 7.06 12.42
C PRO A 188 -22.49 7.49 10.99
N GLY A 189 -22.84 6.67 10.00
CA GLY A 189 -22.58 6.94 8.58
C GLY A 189 -21.13 6.76 8.11
N LEU A 190 -20.17 6.52 9.01
CA LEU A 190 -18.77 6.27 8.63
C LEU A 190 -18.60 4.90 7.99
N VAL A 191 -17.85 4.86 6.89
CA VAL A 191 -17.36 3.62 6.26
C VAL A 191 -15.84 3.65 6.12
N PHE A 192 -15.23 2.47 6.12
CA PHE A 192 -13.84 2.30 5.71
C PHE A 192 -13.76 1.46 4.44
N ASN A 193 -12.88 1.88 3.53
CA ASN A 193 -12.48 1.10 2.36
C ASN A 193 -11.37 0.12 2.78
N ARG A 194 -11.31 -1.04 2.13
CA ARG A 194 -10.32 -2.08 2.44
C ARG A 194 -9.73 -2.66 1.17
N LEU A 195 -8.58 -3.32 1.31
CA LEU A 195 -7.97 -4.12 0.26
C LEU A 195 -7.22 -5.27 0.92
N HIS A 196 -7.44 -6.49 0.45
CA HIS A 196 -6.66 -7.63 0.95
C HIS A 196 -5.21 -7.50 0.49
N VAL A 197 -4.25 -7.95 1.31
CA VAL A 197 -2.82 -7.79 0.98
C VAL A 197 -2.38 -8.60 -0.25
N ASP A 198 -3.04 -9.72 -0.54
CA ASP A 198 -2.83 -10.45 -1.79
C ASP A 198 -3.39 -9.70 -3.01
N ASP A 199 -4.49 -8.95 -2.82
CA ASP A 199 -5.05 -8.09 -3.86
C ASP A 199 -4.14 -6.88 -4.14
N LEU A 200 -3.47 -6.35 -3.11
CA LEU A 200 -2.38 -5.41 -3.28
C LEU A 200 -1.23 -6.01 -4.11
N ALA A 201 -0.82 -7.25 -3.83
CA ALA A 201 0.27 -7.88 -4.59
C ALA A 201 -0.10 -8.04 -6.06
N THR A 202 -1.30 -8.55 -6.35
CA THR A 202 -1.77 -8.79 -7.72
C THR A 202 -1.99 -7.51 -8.52
N VAL A 203 -2.48 -6.43 -7.91
CA VAL A 203 -2.65 -5.14 -8.63
C VAL A 203 -1.30 -4.48 -8.96
N VAL A 204 -0.30 -4.61 -8.07
CA VAL A 204 1.07 -4.12 -8.36
C VAL A 204 1.67 -4.92 -9.51
N ILE A 205 1.52 -6.24 -9.51
CA ILE A 205 1.96 -7.12 -10.61
C ILE A 205 1.27 -6.73 -11.93
N ALA A 206 -0.04 -6.51 -11.91
CA ALA A 206 -0.79 -6.10 -13.10
C ALA A 206 -0.29 -4.78 -13.68
N SER A 207 0.08 -3.81 -12.83
CA SER A 207 0.66 -2.53 -13.28
C SER A 207 2.05 -2.66 -13.93
N MET A 208 2.83 -3.69 -13.56
CA MET A 208 4.12 -3.96 -14.19
C MET A 208 3.96 -4.67 -15.53
N GLN A 209 2.89 -5.45 -15.70
CA GLN A 209 2.54 -6.09 -16.98
C GLN A 209 1.91 -5.11 -17.97
N ARG A 210 1.30 -4.03 -17.45
CA ARG A 210 0.72 -2.93 -18.23
C ARG A 210 1.39 -1.61 -17.85
N PRO A 211 2.70 -1.45 -18.15
CA PRO A 211 3.43 -0.26 -17.77
C PRO A 211 2.80 0.99 -18.39
N CYS A 212 2.71 2.04 -17.59
CA CYS A 212 2.09 3.30 -17.96
C CYS A 212 2.96 4.45 -17.49
N VAL A 213 3.04 5.51 -18.28
CA VAL A 213 3.57 6.79 -17.80
C VAL A 213 2.55 7.39 -16.84
N ASP A 214 3.00 7.77 -15.64
CA ASP A 214 2.18 8.39 -14.59
C ASP A 214 0.93 7.59 -14.19
N GLY A 215 1.07 6.27 -14.09
CA GLY A 215 0.02 5.39 -13.59
C GLY A 215 -0.46 5.85 -12.21
N LEU A 216 -1.78 5.96 -12.04
CA LEU A 216 -2.43 6.28 -10.78
C LEU A 216 -3.56 5.29 -10.56
N TYR A 217 -3.51 4.59 -9.42
CA TYR A 217 -4.44 3.50 -9.12
C TYR A 217 -4.99 3.65 -7.70
N LEU A 218 -6.30 3.44 -7.56
CA LEU A 218 -7.04 3.38 -6.29
C LEU A 218 -7.62 1.95 -6.10
N PRO A 219 -6.78 0.93 -5.86
CA PRO A 219 -7.28 -0.42 -5.64
C PRO A 219 -8.05 -0.51 -4.32
N ALA A 220 -9.26 -1.08 -4.37
CA ALA A 220 -10.09 -1.37 -3.21
C ALA A 220 -10.99 -2.59 -3.51
N ASP A 221 -11.47 -3.22 -2.44
CA ASP A 221 -12.61 -4.13 -2.52
C ASP A 221 -13.91 -3.38 -2.91
N ASP A 222 -14.99 -4.12 -3.16
CA ASP A 222 -16.27 -3.57 -3.65
C ASP A 222 -17.13 -2.94 -2.55
N GLU A 223 -16.79 -3.16 -1.27
CA GLU A 223 -17.69 -2.86 -0.16
C GLU A 223 -17.06 -1.95 0.90
N PRO A 224 -17.18 -0.61 0.72
CA PRO A 224 -16.94 0.34 1.80
C PRO A 224 -17.90 0.07 2.96
N ALA A 225 -17.38 -0.56 4.02
CA ALA A 225 -18.19 -1.09 5.11
C ALA A 225 -17.95 -0.34 6.44
N PRO A 226 -19.00 -0.13 7.25
CA PRO A 226 -18.87 0.38 8.62
C PRO A 226 -17.91 -0.49 9.45
N PRO A 227 -17.05 0.11 10.30
CA PRO A 227 -16.10 -0.66 11.12
C PRO A 227 -16.78 -1.69 12.02
N LYS A 228 -17.96 -1.34 12.56
CA LYS A 228 -18.78 -2.21 13.41
C LYS A 228 -19.22 -3.50 12.70
N GLU A 229 -19.52 -3.43 11.40
CA GLU A 229 -20.05 -4.57 10.64
C GLU A 229 -18.94 -5.57 10.35
N VAL A 230 -17.77 -5.07 9.96
CA VAL A 230 -16.58 -5.91 9.77
C VAL A 230 -16.16 -6.58 11.08
N LEU A 231 -16.23 -5.85 12.20
CA LEU A 231 -15.91 -6.39 13.51
C LEU A 231 -16.94 -7.42 13.96
N ALA A 232 -18.23 -7.16 13.78
CA ALA A 232 -19.32 -8.08 14.12
C ALA A 232 -19.24 -9.38 13.30
N PHE A 233 -18.96 -9.27 12.00
CA PHE A 233 -18.76 -10.44 11.15
C PHE A 233 -17.54 -11.26 11.59
N ALA A 234 -16.41 -10.60 11.91
CA ALA A 234 -15.25 -11.29 12.46
C ALA A 234 -15.56 -11.97 13.81
N ALA A 235 -16.32 -11.32 14.68
CA ALA A 235 -16.73 -11.87 15.97
C ALA A 235 -17.61 -13.12 15.79
N GLN A 236 -18.61 -13.06 14.91
CA GLN A 236 -19.42 -14.21 14.55
C GLN A 236 -18.58 -15.35 13.96
N LEU A 237 -17.68 -15.02 13.03
CA LEU A 237 -16.86 -15.99 12.32
C LEU A 237 -15.85 -16.70 13.23
N GLY A 238 -15.28 -15.97 14.21
CA GLY A 238 -14.29 -16.50 15.16
C GLY A 238 -14.85 -16.96 16.51
N GLY A 239 -16.17 -16.87 16.72
CA GLY A 239 -16.80 -17.22 18.01
C GLY A 239 -16.43 -16.27 19.16
N PHE A 240 -16.14 -15.00 18.87
CA PHE A 240 -15.77 -13.99 19.87
C PHE A 240 -16.98 -13.13 20.27
N ALA A 241 -16.93 -12.55 21.47
CA ALA A 241 -17.84 -11.48 21.86
C ALA A 241 -17.42 -10.14 21.26
N MET A 242 -18.40 -9.29 20.91
CA MET A 242 -18.13 -7.91 20.54
C MET A 242 -17.68 -7.10 21.77
N PRO A 243 -16.61 -6.29 21.67
CA PRO A 243 -16.25 -5.39 22.75
C PRO A 243 -17.34 -4.30 22.92
N PRO A 244 -17.42 -3.67 24.10
CA PRO A 244 -18.34 -2.57 24.35
C PRO A 244 -18.20 -1.45 23.31
N ALA A 245 -19.34 -0.88 22.92
CA ALA A 245 -19.36 0.25 22.02
C ALA A 245 -18.79 1.50 22.70
N VAL A 246 -17.98 2.25 21.98
CA VAL A 246 -17.42 3.53 22.41
C VAL A 246 -17.69 4.57 21.33
N ALA A 247 -18.11 5.78 21.71
CA ALA A 247 -18.33 6.87 20.77
C ALA A 247 -17.00 7.31 20.14
N TRP A 248 -17.01 7.73 18.87
CA TRP A 248 -15.78 8.10 18.15
C TRP A 248 -15.07 9.33 18.71
N ASP A 249 -15.79 10.19 19.41
CA ASP A 249 -15.31 11.41 20.08
C ASP A 249 -15.00 11.20 21.56
N ASP A 250 -15.09 9.96 22.06
CA ASP A 250 -14.78 9.62 23.44
C ASP A 250 -13.31 9.99 23.78
N PRO A 251 -13.07 10.74 24.87
CA PRO A 251 -11.74 11.19 25.25
C PRO A 251 -10.76 10.05 25.57
N ALA A 252 -11.25 8.86 25.92
CA ALA A 252 -10.43 7.68 26.19
C ALA A 252 -9.83 7.06 24.92
N LEU A 253 -10.33 7.40 23.72
CA LEU A 253 -9.73 6.96 22.47
C LEU A 253 -8.42 7.71 22.23
N SER A 254 -7.38 7.00 21.78
CA SER A 254 -6.13 7.65 21.40
C SER A 254 -6.36 8.62 20.25
N GLN A 255 -5.60 9.73 20.21
CA GLN A 255 -5.67 10.70 19.13
C GLN A 255 -5.43 10.05 17.76
N THR A 256 -4.50 9.10 17.69
CA THR A 256 -4.22 8.33 16.47
C THR A 256 -5.43 7.53 15.99
N LEU A 257 -6.18 6.89 16.90
CA LEU A 257 -7.38 6.15 16.53
C LEU A 257 -8.50 7.10 16.09
N ARG A 258 -8.75 8.18 16.84
CA ARG A 258 -9.77 9.18 16.52
C ARG A 258 -9.60 9.78 15.14
N ARG A 259 -8.36 10.05 14.73
CA ARG A 259 -8.03 10.59 13.40
C ARG A 259 -8.59 9.74 12.25
N PHE A 260 -8.63 8.42 12.38
CA PHE A 260 -9.25 7.58 11.35
C PHE A 260 -10.76 7.78 11.24
N TYR A 261 -11.41 8.24 12.30
CA TYR A 261 -12.84 8.50 12.35
C TYR A 261 -13.21 9.93 11.94
N GLU A 262 -12.25 10.84 11.74
CA GLU A 262 -12.52 12.23 11.33
C GLU A 262 -12.96 12.33 9.86
N SER A 263 -12.37 11.52 8.97
CA SER A 263 -12.64 11.53 7.52
C SER A 263 -13.46 10.33 7.06
N ASN A 264 -14.44 10.58 6.19
CA ASN A 264 -15.36 9.61 5.57
C ASN A 264 -15.43 9.82 4.06
N LYS A 265 -15.06 8.78 3.30
CA LYS A 265 -15.08 8.76 1.83
C LYS A 265 -15.10 7.31 1.33
N ARG A 266 -15.61 7.11 0.13
CA ARG A 266 -15.67 5.81 -0.57
C ARG A 266 -14.72 5.82 -1.76
N ILE A 267 -14.09 4.69 -2.06
CA ILE A 267 -13.18 4.56 -3.19
C ILE A 267 -13.91 3.86 -4.33
N ASP A 268 -13.93 4.51 -5.50
CA ASP A 268 -14.32 3.89 -6.75
C ASP A 268 -13.08 3.30 -7.43
N SER A 269 -12.97 1.97 -7.43
CA SER A 269 -11.82 1.27 -8.02
C SER A 269 -12.03 0.84 -9.47
N ARG A 270 -13.15 1.22 -10.11
CA ARG A 270 -13.47 0.81 -11.49
C ARG A 270 -12.40 1.26 -12.49
N GLY A 271 -11.91 2.49 -12.37
CA GLY A 271 -10.84 3.02 -13.23
C GLY A 271 -9.56 2.18 -13.16
N THR A 272 -9.14 1.82 -11.94
CA THR A 272 -8.00 0.90 -11.72
C THR A 272 -8.22 -0.46 -12.39
N ARG A 273 -9.41 -1.04 -12.24
CA ARG A 273 -9.75 -2.36 -12.81
C ARG A 273 -9.70 -2.35 -14.33
N GLU A 274 -10.30 -1.33 -14.94
CA GLU A 274 -10.31 -1.15 -16.39
C GLU A 274 -8.89 -0.94 -16.94
N ALA A 275 -8.13 -0.04 -16.33
CA ALA A 275 -6.77 0.28 -16.76
C ALA A 275 -5.83 -0.93 -16.70
N LEU A 276 -5.96 -1.75 -15.65
CA LEU A 276 -5.06 -2.88 -15.39
C LEU A 276 -5.59 -4.23 -15.85
N GLY A 277 -6.86 -4.32 -16.28
CA GLY A 277 -7.53 -5.60 -16.49
C GLY A 277 -7.52 -6.46 -15.21
N TRP A 278 -7.61 -5.82 -14.05
CA TRP A 278 -7.46 -6.43 -12.72
C TRP A 278 -8.80 -6.48 -11.99
N GLN A 279 -9.00 -7.49 -11.15
CA GLN A 279 -10.13 -7.60 -10.23
C GLN A 279 -9.65 -8.14 -8.87
N PRO A 280 -10.21 -7.67 -7.75
CA PRO A 280 -9.86 -8.22 -6.44
C PRO A 280 -10.34 -9.67 -6.34
N ARG A 281 -9.49 -10.55 -5.84
CA ARG A 281 -9.87 -11.92 -5.43
C ARG A 281 -10.81 -11.87 -4.23
N PHE A 282 -10.67 -10.86 -3.37
CA PHE A 282 -11.52 -10.68 -2.19
C PHE A 282 -12.40 -9.42 -2.39
N PRO A 283 -13.57 -9.58 -3.05
CA PRO A 283 -14.43 -8.45 -3.39
C PRO A 283 -15.09 -7.80 -2.17
N SER A 284 -15.12 -8.46 -1.01
CA SER A 284 -15.47 -7.82 0.25
C SER A 284 -14.63 -8.34 1.41
N TYR A 285 -14.75 -7.66 2.54
CA TYR A 285 -14.17 -8.10 3.80
C TYR A 285 -14.66 -9.50 4.23
N ARG A 286 -15.82 -9.97 3.75
CA ARG A 286 -16.36 -11.29 4.13
C ARG A 286 -15.56 -12.43 3.53
N GLU A 287 -15.29 -12.36 2.22
CA GLU A 287 -14.46 -13.38 1.54
C GLU A 287 -13.06 -13.39 2.12
N GLY A 288 -12.45 -12.22 2.31
CA GLY A 288 -11.11 -12.13 2.87
C GLY A 288 -11.04 -12.65 4.31
N LEU A 289 -11.96 -12.25 5.20
CA LEU A 289 -11.94 -12.76 6.58
C LEU A 289 -12.19 -14.28 6.66
N ARG A 290 -13.02 -14.86 5.77
CA ARG A 290 -13.21 -16.32 5.70
C ARG A 290 -11.94 -17.05 5.27
N ASP A 291 -11.20 -16.48 4.31
CA ASP A 291 -9.95 -17.07 3.85
C ASP A 291 -8.89 -17.14 4.96
N LEU A 292 -8.90 -16.19 5.88
CA LEU A 292 -7.99 -16.13 7.03
C LEU A 292 -8.25 -17.17 8.12
N LEU A 293 -9.31 -17.97 8.01
CA LEU A 293 -9.55 -19.12 8.90
C LEU A 293 -8.95 -20.43 8.38
N ARG A 294 -8.44 -20.44 7.14
CA ARG A 294 -7.88 -21.63 6.51
C ARG A 294 -6.49 -21.97 7.01
#